data_AF-A0A1M7NKP1-F1
#
_entry.id   AF-A0A1M7NKP1-F1
#
_cell.length_a   1.000
_cell.length_b   1.000
_cell.length_c   1.000
_cell.angle_alpha   90.00
_cell.angle_beta   90.00
_cell.angle_gamma   90.00
#
_symmetry.space_group_name_H-M   'P 1'
#
loop_
_entity.id
_entity.type
_entity.pdbx_description
1 polymer ?
#
loop_
_entity_poly.entity_id
_entity_poly.type
_entity_poly.pdbx_seq_one_letter_code
_entity_poly.pdbx_strand_id
1 'polypeptide(L)'
;MSARSLRHYEDEGLIVPGRCGNGFRDYCPSTLDRVLVIRSLLESGLPVRLIRQVLPRGGDGAGAGGDAVCADFLHEVQSHRDRLDARIAVLSGQRAALDAYLREARRTGR
;
A
#
# COMPACT_ATOMS: atom_id res chain seq x y z
N MET A 1 11.40 -1.20 -10.47
CA MET A 1 10.36 -2.21 -10.24
C MET A 1 10.87 -3.57 -10.67
N SER A 2 10.46 -4.66 -10.03
CA SER A 2 10.90 -6.02 -10.41
C SER A 2 9.80 -6.78 -11.16
N ALA A 3 10.19 -7.71 -12.04
CA ALA A 3 9.25 -8.62 -12.70
C ALA A 3 8.45 -9.48 -11.69
N ARG A 4 9.02 -9.73 -10.50
CA ARG A 4 8.36 -10.46 -9.41
C ARG A 4 7.19 -9.68 -8.83
N SER A 5 7.34 -8.35 -8.67
CA SER A 5 6.28 -7.47 -8.19
C SER A 5 5.12 -7.39 -9.18
N LEU A 6 5.42 -7.32 -10.49
CA LEU A 6 4.39 -7.33 -11.54
C LEU A 6 3.63 -8.67 -11.58
N ARG A 7 4.34 -9.80 -11.48
CA ARG A 7 3.70 -11.12 -11.40
C ARG A 7 2.82 -11.23 -10.15
N HIS A 8 3.30 -10.77 -9.00
CA HIS A 8 2.50 -10.78 -7.78
C HIS A 8 1.21 -9.95 -7.91
N TYR A 9 1.27 -8.76 -8.50
CA TYR A 9 0.07 -7.94 -8.74
C TYR A 9 -0.88 -8.56 -9.76
N GLU A 10 -0.35 -9.26 -10.75
CA GLU A 10 -1.16 -10.02 -11.69
C GLU A 10 -1.85 -11.22 -11.00
N ASP A 11 -1.12 -11.98 -10.20
CA ASP A 11 -1.65 -13.12 -9.42
C ASP A 11 -2.76 -12.66 -8.46
N GLU A 12 -2.63 -11.45 -7.92
CA GLU A 12 -3.64 -10.80 -7.08
C GLU A 12 -4.79 -10.14 -7.88
N GLY A 13 -4.76 -10.22 -9.21
CA GLY A 13 -5.78 -9.64 -10.11
C GLY A 13 -5.81 -8.11 -10.11
N LEU A 14 -4.75 -7.48 -9.61
CA LEU A 14 -4.62 -6.02 -9.55
C LEU A 14 -4.24 -5.41 -10.90
N ILE A 15 -3.54 -6.15 -11.75
CA ILE A 15 -3.18 -5.72 -13.10
C ILE A 15 -3.49 -6.83 -14.10
N VAL A 16 -3.86 -6.44 -15.32
CA VAL A 16 -4.03 -7.38 -16.44
C VAL A 16 -2.98 -7.01 -17.50
N PRO A 17 -2.02 -7.89 -17.78
CA PRO A 17 -1.05 -7.64 -18.84
C PRO A 17 -1.77 -7.68 -20.19
N GLY A 18 -1.46 -6.72 -21.05
CA GLY A 18 -1.74 -6.84 -22.47
C GLY A 18 -1.01 -8.05 -23.05
N ARG A 19 -1.48 -8.51 -24.22
CA ARG A 19 -0.79 -9.56 -24.97
C ARG A 19 -0.26 -8.95 -26.26
N CYS A 20 1.05 -9.01 -26.46
CA CYS A 20 1.63 -8.75 -27.76
C CYS A 20 1.34 -9.92 -28.70
N GLY A 21 1.24 -9.66 -30.00
CA GLY A 21 1.01 -10.71 -31.04
C GLY A 21 2.09 -11.80 -31.09
N ASN A 22 3.18 -11.66 -30.35
CA ASN A 22 4.27 -12.63 -30.19
C ASN A 22 4.15 -13.51 -28.91
N GLY A 23 3.04 -13.41 -28.17
CA GLY A 23 2.77 -14.24 -26.98
C GLY A 23 3.42 -13.75 -25.68
N PHE A 24 4.21 -12.66 -25.72
CA PHE A 24 4.79 -12.05 -24.52
C PHE A 24 3.80 -11.11 -23.82
N ARG A 25 4.01 -10.94 -22.51
CA ARG A 25 3.27 -9.99 -21.67
C ARG A 25 3.66 -8.57 -22.05
N ASP A 26 2.68 -7.76 -22.41
CA ASP A 26 2.86 -6.34 -22.68
C ASP A 26 2.27 -5.52 -21.54
N TYR A 27 3.12 -4.79 -20.84
CA TYR A 27 2.70 -3.85 -19.80
C TYR A 27 2.63 -2.46 -20.43
N CYS A 28 1.51 -2.20 -21.11
CA CYS A 28 1.26 -0.90 -21.72
C CYS A 28 1.25 0.24 -20.66
N PRO A 29 1.42 1.52 -21.08
CA PRO A 29 1.52 2.64 -20.15
C PRO A 29 0.39 2.73 -19.11
N SER A 30 -0.84 2.38 -19.47
CA SER A 30 -1.98 2.34 -18.53
C SER A 30 -1.82 1.28 -17.43
N THR A 31 -1.11 0.19 -17.70
CA THR A 31 -0.76 -0.80 -16.68
C THR A 31 0.29 -0.24 -15.73
N LEU A 32 1.25 0.54 -16.23
CA LEU A 32 2.26 1.20 -15.39
C LEU A 32 1.64 2.26 -14.47
N ASP A 33 0.74 3.10 -14.98
CA ASP A 33 0.02 4.10 -14.18
C ASP A 33 -0.75 3.44 -13.04
N ARG A 34 -1.41 2.33 -13.32
CA ARG A 34 -2.12 1.54 -12.31
C ARG A 34 -1.20 0.95 -11.25
N VAL A 35 -0.02 0.47 -11.66
CA VAL A 35 0.99 -0.03 -10.73
C VAL A 35 1.53 1.06 -9.81
N LEU A 36 1.66 2.30 -10.30
CA LEU A 36 2.04 3.45 -9.46
C LEU A 36 0.97 3.75 -8.40
N VAL A 37 -0.31 3.68 -8.75
CA VAL A 37 -1.41 3.84 -7.78
C VAL A 37 -1.38 2.73 -6.73
N ILE A 38 -1.24 1.46 -7.14
CA ILE A 38 -1.11 0.32 -6.21
C ILE A 38 0.05 0.54 -5.25
N ARG A 39 1.20 0.98 -5.77
CA ARG A 39 2.39 1.22 -4.95
C ARG A 39 2.17 2.33 -3.92
N SER A 40 1.56 3.46 -4.33
CA SER A 40 1.24 4.56 -3.42
C SER A 40 0.34 4.09 -2.26
N LEU A 41 -0.65 3.25 -2.56
CA LEU A 41 -1.53 2.65 -1.55
C LEU A 41 -0.83 1.62 -0.66
N LEU A 42 0.12 0.84 -1.20
CA LEU A 42 0.93 -0.08 -0.39
C LEU A 42 1.88 0.69 0.53
N GLU A 43 2.46 1.80 0.05
CA GLU A 43 3.34 2.67 0.83
C GLU A 43 2.59 3.38 1.96
N SER A 44 1.27 3.58 1.86
CA SER A 44 0.45 4.07 2.98
C SER A 44 0.16 3.01 4.05
N GLY A 45 0.61 1.77 3.85
CA GLY A 45 0.42 0.66 4.79
C GLY A 45 -0.89 -0.10 4.62
N LEU A 46 -1.65 0.17 3.55
CA LEU A 46 -2.85 -0.58 3.25
C LEU A 46 -2.49 -1.99 2.75
N PRO A 47 -3.17 -3.04 3.23
CA PRO A 47 -2.99 -4.39 2.71
C PRO A 47 -3.52 -4.50 1.28
N VAL A 48 -2.87 -5.36 0.48
CA VAL A 48 -3.26 -5.70 -0.90
C VAL A 48 -4.75 -6.04 -1.02
N ARG A 49 -5.33 -6.74 -0.03
CA ARG A 49 -6.76 -7.08 -0.02
C ARG A 49 -7.69 -5.86 -0.05
N LEU A 50 -7.36 -4.78 0.68
CA LEU A 50 -8.14 -3.54 0.68
C LEU A 50 -7.96 -2.79 -0.65
N ILE A 51 -6.73 -2.78 -1.17
CA ILE A 51 -6.42 -2.15 -2.47
C ILE A 51 -7.24 -2.80 -3.60
N ARG A 52 -7.43 -4.12 -3.56
CA ARG A 52 -8.28 -4.86 -4.53
C ARG A 52 -9.76 -4.47 -4.49
N GLN A 53 -10.27 -3.96 -3.36
CA GLN A 53 -11.66 -3.56 -3.23
C GLN A 53 -11.91 -2.14 -3.77
N VAL A 54 -10.90 -1.27 -3.70
CA VAL A 54 -10.97 0.12 -4.19
C VAL A 54 -10.64 0.22 -5.67
N LEU A 55 -9.71 -0.59 -6.16
CA LEU A 55 -9.30 -0.55 -7.55
C LEU A 55 -10.24 -1.40 -8.41
N PRO A 56 -11.00 -0.81 -9.35
CA PRO A 56 -11.87 -1.57 -10.25
C PRO A 56 -11.04 -2.60 -11.02
N ARG A 57 -11.51 -3.85 -11.13
CA ARG A 57 -10.77 -4.94 -11.80
C ARG A 57 -10.37 -4.49 -13.21
N GLY A 58 -9.09 -4.65 -13.56
CA GLY A 58 -8.56 -4.12 -14.82
C GLY A 58 -9.19 -4.80 -16.03
N GLY A 59 -9.64 -4.03 -17.02
CA GLY A 59 -10.08 -4.54 -18.33
C GLY A 59 -11.32 -3.87 -18.89
N ASP A 60 -12.25 -3.44 -18.03
CA ASP A 60 -13.51 -2.88 -18.52
C ASP A 60 -13.46 -1.36 -18.54
N GLY A 61 -13.46 -0.82 -19.76
CA GLY A 61 -13.75 0.57 -20.01
C GLY A 61 -15.11 0.93 -19.41
N ALA A 62 -15.19 2.14 -18.86
CA ALA A 62 -16.41 2.78 -18.39
C ALA A 62 -17.11 2.12 -17.18
N GLY A 63 -16.80 2.68 -16.00
CA GLY A 63 -17.84 3.11 -15.06
C GLY A 63 -18.77 2.05 -14.47
N ALA A 64 -18.29 1.29 -13.48
CA ALA A 64 -19.14 0.72 -12.43
C ALA A 64 -18.29 0.12 -11.30
N GLY A 65 -17.66 0.97 -10.50
CA GLY A 65 -16.98 0.49 -9.27
C GLY A 65 -16.68 1.57 -8.23
N GLY A 66 -17.14 2.80 -8.45
CA GLY A 66 -16.71 3.96 -7.68
C GLY A 66 -17.62 4.37 -6.53
N ASP A 67 -18.85 3.86 -6.40
CA ASP A 67 -19.86 4.61 -5.62
C ASP A 67 -20.52 3.85 -4.46
N ALA A 68 -19.94 2.73 -4.04
CA ALA A 68 -20.26 2.16 -2.75
C ALA A 68 -18.97 1.70 -2.09
N VAL A 69 -18.22 2.67 -1.55
CA VAL A 69 -17.27 2.33 -0.50
C VAL A 69 -18.09 1.76 0.65
N CYS A 70 -18.17 0.42 0.75
CA CYS A 70 -18.97 -0.24 1.77
C CYS A 70 -18.49 0.17 3.16
N ALA A 71 -19.41 0.29 4.12
CA ALA A 71 -19.09 0.64 5.50
C ALA A 71 -18.00 -0.29 6.09
N ASP A 72 -18.01 -1.57 5.72
CA ASP A 72 -16.99 -2.56 6.10
C ASP A 72 -15.58 -2.18 5.62
N PHE A 73 -15.46 -1.64 4.39
CA PHE A 73 -14.18 -1.19 3.87
C PHE A 73 -13.64 0.00 4.67
N LEU A 74 -14.49 1.00 4.95
CA LEU A 74 -14.09 2.15 5.76
C LEU A 74 -13.69 1.73 7.17
N HIS A 75 -14.41 0.78 7.75
CA HIS A 75 -14.09 0.23 9.07
C HIS A 75 -12.73 -0.47 9.08
N GLU A 76 -12.41 -1.28 8.07
CA GLU A 76 -11.10 -1.91 7.95
C GLU A 76 -9.98 -0.88 7.78
N VAL A 77 -10.17 0.16 6.94
CA VAL A 77 -9.19 1.25 6.80
C VAL A 77 -8.98 1.99 8.13
N GLN A 78 -10.05 2.28 8.87
CA GLN A 78 -9.97 2.92 10.20
C GLN A 78 -9.22 2.03 11.20
N SER A 79 -9.56 0.74 11.28
CA SER A 79 -8.86 -0.25 12.11
C SER A 79 -7.36 -0.32 11.77
N HIS A 80 -7.01 -0.27 10.49
CA HIS A 80 -5.62 -0.20 10.06
C HIS A 80 -4.92 1.10 10.50
N ARG A 81 -5.58 2.26 10.38
CA ARG A 81 -5.07 3.54 10.87
C ARG A 81 -4.82 3.51 12.38
N ASP A 82 -5.79 3.00 13.15
CA ASP A 82 -5.69 2.93 14.61
C ASP A 82 -4.53 2.03 15.08
N ARG A 83 -4.29 0.92 14.36
CA ARG A 83 -3.11 0.06 14.62
C ARG A 83 -1.79 0.77 14.33
N LEU A 84 -1.72 1.57 13.26
CA LEU A 84 -0.55 2.38 12.96
C LEU A 84 -0.33 3.44 14.03
N ASP A 85 -1.40 4.14 14.44
CA ASP A 85 -1.36 5.15 15.51
C ASP A 85 -0.84 4.55 16.83
N ALA A 86 -1.35 3.37 17.22
CA ALA A 86 -0.88 2.66 18.40
C ALA A 86 0.61 2.30 18.31
N ARG A 87 1.07 1.83 17.14
CA ARG A 87 2.49 1.49 16.92
C ARG A 87 3.38 2.74 16.95
N ILE A 88 2.92 3.85 16.36
CA ILE A 88 3.61 5.14 16.41
C ILE A 88 3.75 5.61 17.86
N ALA A 89 2.71 5.50 18.68
CA ALA A 89 2.76 5.88 20.09
C ALA A 89 3.83 5.10 20.86
N VAL A 90 3.88 3.77 20.69
CA VAL A 90 4.89 2.91 21.32
C VAL A 90 6.30 3.30 20.89
N LEU A 91 6.54 3.41 19.58
CA LEU A 91 7.86 3.76 19.03
C LEU A 91 8.30 5.16 19.47
N SER A 92 7.36 6.10 19.55
CA SER A 92 7.63 7.46 20.02
C SER A 92 8.02 7.49 21.50
N GLY A 93 7.36 6.68 22.33
CA GLY A 93 7.73 6.49 23.73
C GLY A 93 9.13 5.90 23.90
N GLN A 94 9.46 4.86 23.12
CA GLN A 94 10.79 4.25 23.10
C GLN A 94 11.87 5.26 22.69
N ARG A 95 11.62 6.04 21.65
CA ARG A 95 12.52 7.12 21.22
C ARG A 95 12.73 8.16 22.32
N ALA A 96 11.65 8.59 22.97
CA ALA A 96 11.73 9.57 24.07
C ALA A 96 12.58 9.06 25.25
N ALA A 97 12.47 7.76 25.57
CA ALA A 97 13.30 7.12 26.60
C ALA A 97 14.80 7.11 26.22
N LEU A 98 15.12 6.74 24.97
CA LEU A 98 16.49 6.81 24.46
C LEU A 98 17.03 8.25 24.47
N ASP A 99 16.23 9.23 24.06
CA ASP A 99 16.61 10.64 24.09
C ASP A 99 16.86 11.15 25.52
N ALA A 100 16.11 10.65 26.50
CA ALA A 100 16.33 10.98 27.91
C ALA A 100 17.63 10.37 28.44
N TYR A 101 17.88 9.09 28.15
CA TYR A 101 19.12 8.41 28.50
C TYR A 101 20.36 9.11 27.93
N LEU A 102 20.32 9.47 26.63
CA LEU A 102 21.41 10.19 25.98
C LEU A 102 21.65 11.59 26.58
N ARG A 103 20.59 12.28 27.00
CA ARG A 103 20.71 13.58 27.69
C ARG A 103 21.38 13.44 29.05
N GLU A 104 21.06 12.39 29.80
CA GLU A 104 21.67 12.13 31.11
C GLU A 104 23.15 11.78 30.96
N ALA A 105 23.48 10.83 30.08
CA ALA A 105 24.87 10.41 29.84
C ALA A 105 25.78 11.58 29.44
N ARG A 106 25.26 12.56 28.66
CA ARG A 106 25.98 13.78 28.30
C ARG A 106 26.20 14.75 29.47
N ARG A 107 25.35 14.72 30.50
CA ARG A 107 25.53 15.54 31.72
C ARG A 107 26.54 14.92 32.68
N THR A 108 26.55 13.59 32.82
CA THR A 108 27.47 12.88 33.73
C THR A 108 28.89 12.75 33.18
N GLY A 109 29.05 12.82 31.85
CA GLY A 109 30.35 12.81 31.19
C GLY A 109 31.07 14.17 31.15
N ARG A 110 30.59 15.16 31.90
CA ARG A 110 31.20 16.49 32.07
C ARG A 110 31.59 16.68 33.53
#